data_AF-A0A960SY25-F1
#
_entry.id   AF-A0A960SY25-F1
#
_cell.length_a   1.000
_cell.length_b   1.000
_cell.length_c   1.000
_cell.angle_alpha   90.00
_cell.angle_beta   90.00
_cell.angle_gamma   90.00
#
_symmetry.space_group_name_H-M   'P 1'
#
loop_
_entity.id
_entity.type
_entity.pdbx_description
1 polymer ?
#
loop_
_entity_poly.entity_id
_entity_poly.type
_entity_poly.pdbx_seq_one_letter_code
_entity_poly.pdbx_strand_id
1 'polypeptide(L)'
;MFKKVVGRMETRMVQRAFDSGNMHCPECGSEPGGTKPEPHEVLRCPECGHEDVAREWVFSQSGPPRGWADRPPAENRIRREDKPDGSIVWYLPAGGNFGGFLLFGLLWTAITAAVSSGFLFTLLLGDSGGGSKSPPWFLYPILFLFFGVFWVIGIGMLFFAVRSKWEQARLRVTGDELILSRRLFGWMRHTRIRRDGVRQVVAEEFYSSNDNPVYGIRIGKGGEKLKFGTMLRAEEKGWLTADLRRVLLGEQPARRAAVADERDEEEARIPSKRAFSVTLPTARKHLWPLAVILTIMGVAFVCIGIFVIDGGDFPAPDKNAPVFVRIFDFVFDLLSQGFRGIWILFSTVMAAGGLWLTTHLLRTRRIERKLEGDSTTVALRKYRRGLVLSEQTWPRGEVKALRSSGSGHSNGKPMKRITLLAGNKEVTLASWVEGDAADAVVNEVKAALWD
;
A
#
# COMPACT_ATOMS: atom_id res chain seq x y z
N MET A 1 10.85 -3.53 22.18
CA MET A 1 9.45 -3.96 22.03
C MET A 1 9.06 -4.15 20.56
N PHE A 2 9.16 -3.12 19.71
CA PHE A 2 8.76 -3.18 18.28
C PHE A 2 9.35 -4.36 17.48
N LYS A 3 10.66 -4.61 17.55
CA LYS A 3 11.29 -5.77 16.87
C LYS A 3 10.66 -7.12 17.24
N LYS A 4 10.29 -7.30 18.51
CA LYS A 4 9.65 -8.53 19.00
C LYS A 4 8.20 -8.66 18.50
N VAL A 5 7.50 -7.53 18.33
CA VAL A 5 6.14 -7.50 17.77
C VAL A 5 6.19 -7.82 16.27
N VAL A 6 7.10 -7.19 15.52
CA VAL A 6 7.29 -7.45 14.08
C VAL A 6 7.67 -8.91 13.85
N GLY A 7 8.65 -9.45 14.59
CA GLY A 7 9.03 -10.86 14.46
C GLY A 7 7.86 -11.82 14.74
N ARG A 8 7.03 -11.55 15.76
CA ARG A 8 5.81 -12.36 16.00
C ARG A 8 4.78 -12.25 14.87
N MET A 9 4.64 -11.08 14.26
CA MET A 9 3.74 -10.90 13.11
C MET A 9 4.24 -11.68 11.89
N GLU A 10 5.54 -11.62 11.59
CA GLU A 10 6.17 -12.38 10.50
C GLU A 10 6.01 -13.89 10.72
N THR A 11 6.29 -14.40 11.93
CA THR A 11 6.07 -15.82 12.27
C THR A 11 4.63 -16.25 12.05
N ARG A 12 3.66 -15.46 12.53
CA ARG A 12 2.23 -15.77 12.32
C ARG A 12 1.83 -15.73 10.86
N MET A 13 2.40 -14.81 10.08
CA MET A 13 2.12 -14.69 8.66
C MET A 13 2.60 -15.93 7.90
N VAL A 14 3.87 -16.33 8.12
CA VAL A 14 4.47 -17.51 7.49
C VAL A 14 3.74 -18.79 7.89
N GLN A 15 3.46 -18.97 9.18
CA GLN A 15 2.71 -20.13 9.67
C GLN A 15 1.29 -20.18 9.09
N ARG A 16 0.60 -19.04 8.99
CA ARG A 16 -0.74 -19.00 8.40
C ARG A 16 -0.71 -19.29 6.90
N ALA A 17 0.29 -18.81 6.18
CA ALA A 17 0.47 -19.10 4.76
C ALA A 17 0.72 -20.59 4.53
N PHE A 18 1.61 -21.20 5.33
CA PHE A 18 1.85 -22.64 5.31
C PHE A 18 0.57 -23.44 5.63
N ASP A 19 -0.13 -23.11 6.72
CA ASP A 19 -1.35 -23.79 7.16
C ASP A 19 -2.52 -23.70 6.17
N SER A 20 -2.51 -22.66 5.33
CA SER A 20 -3.53 -22.46 4.30
C SER A 20 -3.13 -22.96 2.92
N GLY A 21 -1.96 -23.61 2.78
CA GLY A 21 -1.44 -24.07 1.49
C GLY A 21 -1.06 -22.92 0.55
N ASN A 22 -0.89 -21.70 1.06
CA ASN A 22 -0.60 -20.49 0.27
C ASN A 22 0.91 -20.21 0.15
N MET A 23 1.75 -21.17 0.52
CA MET A 23 3.19 -21.03 0.45
C MET A 23 3.68 -21.81 -0.77
N HIS A 24 4.32 -21.13 -1.71
CA HIS A 24 4.74 -21.75 -2.96
C HIS A 24 6.15 -21.31 -3.35
N CYS A 25 6.90 -22.23 -3.94
CA CYS A 25 8.21 -21.95 -4.51
C CYS A 25 8.08 -20.80 -5.53
N PRO A 26 8.90 -19.73 -5.43
CA PRO A 26 8.81 -18.60 -6.35
C PRO A 26 9.06 -18.97 -7.82
N GLU A 27 9.89 -19.99 -8.06
CA GLU A 27 10.25 -20.43 -9.42
C GLU A 27 9.17 -21.33 -10.02
N CYS A 28 8.91 -22.48 -9.38
CA CYS A 28 8.06 -23.52 -9.96
C CYS A 28 6.63 -23.57 -9.41
N GLY A 29 6.32 -22.82 -8.35
CA GLY A 29 4.99 -22.80 -7.72
C GLY A 29 4.63 -24.03 -6.88
N SER A 30 5.54 -24.99 -6.69
CA SER A 30 5.29 -26.15 -5.84
C SER A 30 5.18 -25.76 -4.36
N GLU A 31 4.43 -26.54 -3.58
CA GLU A 31 4.34 -26.34 -2.13
C GLU A 31 5.66 -26.72 -1.44
N PRO A 32 6.02 -26.09 -0.30
CA PRO A 32 7.16 -26.51 0.50
C PRO A 32 6.89 -27.89 1.12
N GLY A 33 7.88 -28.79 1.04
CA GLY A 33 7.83 -30.04 1.80
C GLY A 33 8.14 -29.83 3.28
N GLY A 34 7.62 -30.70 4.16
CA GLY A 34 8.10 -30.83 5.54
C GLY A 34 7.28 -30.12 6.63
N THR A 35 7.95 -29.67 7.70
CA THR A 35 7.35 -29.05 8.89
C THR A 35 7.17 -27.53 8.75
N LYS A 36 6.35 -26.94 9.62
CA LYS A 36 6.10 -25.48 9.64
C LYS A 36 7.42 -24.70 9.76
N PRO A 37 7.76 -23.86 8.75
CA PRO A 37 9.04 -23.16 8.77
C PRO A 37 9.02 -21.89 9.61
N GLU A 38 10.19 -21.50 10.12
CA GLU A 38 10.39 -20.18 10.71
C GLU A 38 10.61 -19.11 9.61
N PRO A 39 10.25 -17.83 9.81
CA PRO A 39 10.33 -16.80 8.76
C PRO A 39 11.69 -16.60 8.10
N HIS A 40 12.78 -16.87 8.83
CA HIS A 40 14.16 -16.71 8.37
C HIS A 40 14.83 -18.04 8.04
N GLU A 41 14.09 -19.15 8.11
CA GLU A 41 14.57 -20.46 7.71
C GLU A 41 14.71 -20.51 6.18
N VAL A 42 15.84 -21.04 5.70
CA VAL A 42 16.05 -21.26 4.27
C VAL A 42 15.37 -22.56 3.89
N LEU A 43 14.35 -22.47 3.04
CA LEU A 43 13.64 -23.58 2.45
C LEU A 43 14.30 -23.98 1.14
N ARG A 44 14.38 -25.29 0.90
CA ARG A 44 14.78 -25.86 -0.38
C ARG A 44 13.58 -26.49 -1.05
N CYS A 45 13.32 -26.12 -2.29
CA CYS A 45 12.22 -26.66 -3.06
C CYS A 45 12.43 -28.13 -3.39
N PRO A 46 11.46 -29.03 -3.09
CA PRO A 46 11.61 -30.45 -3.41
C PRO A 46 11.57 -30.74 -4.92
N GLU A 47 10.90 -29.89 -5.71
CA GLU A 47 10.72 -30.10 -7.15
C GLU A 47 11.88 -29.54 -7.98
N CYS A 48 12.24 -28.26 -7.78
CA CYS A 48 13.28 -27.60 -8.59
C CYS A 48 14.59 -27.33 -7.84
N GLY A 49 14.69 -27.66 -6.55
CA GLY A 49 15.90 -27.44 -5.75
C GLY A 49 16.19 -25.99 -5.35
N HIS A 50 15.38 -25.02 -5.79
CA HIS A 50 15.54 -23.60 -5.46
C HIS A 50 15.55 -23.34 -3.95
N GLU A 51 16.52 -22.54 -3.47
CA GLU A 51 16.68 -22.19 -2.06
C GLU A 51 16.34 -20.72 -1.77
N ASP A 52 15.36 -20.49 -0.88
CA ASP A 52 15.00 -19.14 -0.43
C ASP A 52 14.46 -19.15 1.00
N VAL A 53 14.47 -18.00 1.68
CA VAL A 53 13.91 -17.87 3.02
C VAL A 53 12.39 -18.03 2.98
N ALA A 54 11.85 -18.71 3.98
CA ALA A 54 10.43 -19.05 4.09
C ALA A 54 9.49 -17.87 3.83
N ARG A 55 9.82 -16.68 4.34
CA ARG A 55 8.97 -15.50 4.08
C ARG A 55 8.86 -15.12 2.60
N GLU A 56 9.90 -15.32 1.79
CA GLU A 56 9.87 -14.97 0.36
C GLU A 56 8.98 -15.94 -0.42
N TRP A 57 8.77 -17.17 0.08
CA TRP A 57 7.79 -18.11 -0.48
C TRP A 57 6.34 -17.71 -0.19
N VAL A 58 6.12 -16.88 0.83
CA VAL A 58 4.82 -16.24 1.08
C VAL A 58 4.66 -15.02 0.17
N PHE A 59 5.73 -14.24 0.01
CA PHE A 59 5.73 -13.05 -0.82
C PHE A 59 5.93 -13.32 -2.32
N SER A 60 6.27 -14.53 -2.75
CA SER A 60 6.35 -14.89 -4.17
C SER A 60 4.98 -14.78 -4.86
N GLN A 61 3.90 -14.84 -4.09
CA GLN A 61 2.55 -14.49 -4.54
C GLN A 61 2.36 -12.98 -4.83
N SER A 62 3.28 -12.11 -4.44
CA SER A 62 3.26 -10.68 -4.76
C SER A 62 3.64 -10.40 -6.21
N GLY A 63 3.83 -11.42 -7.05
CA GLY A 63 3.73 -11.27 -8.49
C GLY A 63 2.27 -11.05 -8.94
N PRO A 64 2.05 -10.68 -10.21
CA PRO A 64 0.71 -10.65 -10.75
C PRO A 64 0.06 -12.04 -10.62
N PRO A 65 -1.20 -12.14 -10.16
CA PRO A 65 -1.86 -13.41 -9.92
C PRO A 65 -1.81 -14.27 -11.18
N ARG A 66 -1.27 -15.47 -11.05
CA ARG A 66 -1.22 -16.49 -12.11
C ARG A 66 -2.40 -17.44 -11.90
N GLY A 67 -2.99 -17.89 -13.00
CA GLY A 67 -4.08 -18.86 -12.98
C GLY A 67 -4.17 -19.62 -14.29
N TRP A 68 -5.00 -20.65 -14.30
CA TRP A 68 -5.16 -21.56 -15.42
C TRP A 68 -6.55 -21.38 -16.00
N ALA A 69 -6.66 -21.12 -17.31
CA ALA A 69 -7.95 -20.85 -17.95
C ALA A 69 -8.98 -21.99 -17.77
N ASP A 70 -8.50 -23.24 -17.66
CA ASP A 70 -9.31 -24.46 -17.56
C ASP A 70 -9.67 -24.86 -16.13
N ARG A 71 -9.09 -24.22 -15.12
CA ARG A 71 -9.31 -24.54 -13.70
C ARG A 71 -9.81 -23.30 -12.96
N PRO A 72 -11.13 -23.01 -12.99
CA PRO A 72 -11.68 -21.97 -12.14
C PRO A 72 -11.41 -22.30 -10.67
N PRO A 73 -11.20 -21.29 -9.81
CA PRO A 73 -10.99 -21.53 -8.39
C PRO A 73 -12.21 -22.20 -7.75
N ALA A 74 -12.00 -23.00 -6.70
CA ALA A 74 -13.06 -23.79 -6.07
C ALA A 74 -14.24 -22.92 -5.57
N GLU A 75 -13.95 -21.73 -5.05
CA GLU A 75 -14.94 -20.73 -4.62
C GLU A 75 -15.10 -19.58 -5.64
N ASN A 76 -15.14 -19.89 -6.94
CA ASN A 76 -15.27 -18.86 -7.96
C ASN A 76 -16.63 -18.14 -7.90
N ARG A 77 -16.62 -16.83 -7.67
CA ARG A 77 -17.84 -16.01 -7.72
C ARG A 77 -18.10 -15.43 -9.10
N ILE A 78 -17.15 -15.53 -10.03
CA ILE A 78 -17.32 -15.07 -11.40
C ILE A 78 -18.14 -16.12 -12.16
N ARG A 79 -19.30 -15.71 -12.67
CA ARG A 79 -20.09 -16.57 -13.56
C ARG A 79 -19.71 -16.32 -15.00
N ARG A 80 -19.36 -17.38 -15.72
CA ARG A 80 -19.05 -17.37 -17.16
C ARG A 80 -20.21 -18.01 -17.90
N GLU A 81 -20.76 -17.31 -18.88
CA GLU A 81 -21.84 -17.78 -19.75
C GLU A 81 -21.39 -17.67 -21.21
N ASP A 82 -21.33 -18.81 -21.91
CA ASP A 82 -21.22 -18.84 -23.37
C ASP A 82 -22.62 -18.69 -23.96
N LYS A 83 -22.82 -17.71 -24.84
CA LYS A 83 -24.11 -17.47 -25.47
C LYS A 83 -24.19 -18.11 -26.86
N PRO A 84 -25.39 -18.44 -27.36
CA PRO A 84 -25.58 -19.01 -28.70
C PRO A 84 -25.08 -18.12 -29.84
N ASP A 85 -24.99 -16.80 -29.63
CA ASP A 85 -24.45 -15.84 -30.59
C ASP A 85 -22.91 -15.84 -30.66
N GLY A 86 -22.26 -16.79 -29.99
CA GLY A 86 -20.80 -16.88 -29.88
C GLY A 86 -20.19 -15.85 -28.92
N SER A 87 -20.99 -15.01 -28.28
CA SER A 87 -20.48 -14.06 -27.29
C SER A 87 -20.27 -14.73 -25.93
N ILE A 88 -19.21 -14.34 -25.24
CA ILE A 88 -18.86 -14.85 -23.91
C ILE A 88 -19.09 -13.73 -22.91
N VAL A 89 -19.79 -14.04 -21.82
CA VAL A 89 -20.12 -13.07 -20.78
C VAL A 89 -19.55 -13.52 -19.45
N TRP A 90 -18.84 -12.63 -18.77
CA TRP A 90 -18.44 -12.77 -17.38
C TRP A 90 -19.23 -11.80 -16.51
N TYR A 91 -19.93 -12.33 -15.51
CA TYR A 91 -20.55 -11.54 -14.45
C TYR A 91 -19.58 -11.48 -13.28
N LEU A 92 -19.03 -10.29 -13.06
CA LEU A 92 -18.07 -10.06 -12.00
C LEU A 92 -18.84 -9.70 -10.73
N PRO A 93 -18.54 -10.35 -9.59
CA PRO A 93 -19.17 -9.99 -8.33
C PRO A 93 -18.82 -8.55 -7.96
N ALA A 94 -19.74 -7.86 -7.28
CA ALA A 94 -19.40 -6.62 -6.60
C ALA A 94 -18.38 -6.92 -5.48
N GLY A 95 -17.64 -5.90 -5.03
CA GLY A 95 -16.62 -6.11 -3.99
C GLY A 95 -17.17 -6.64 -2.67
N GLY A 96 -18.48 -6.48 -2.43
CA GLY A 96 -19.20 -7.03 -1.28
C GLY A 96 -18.91 -6.33 0.05
N ASN A 97 -17.73 -5.74 0.19
CA ASN A 97 -17.31 -5.02 1.38
C ASN A 97 -17.57 -3.52 1.23
N PHE A 98 -18.28 -2.93 2.19
CA PHE A 98 -18.34 -1.48 2.36
C PHE A 98 -16.97 -0.88 2.71
N GLY A 99 -16.05 -1.72 3.21
CA GLY A 99 -14.76 -1.33 3.73
C GLY A 99 -14.87 -0.43 4.97
N GLY A 100 -13.73 0.10 5.43
CA GLY A 100 -13.71 1.16 6.45
C GLY A 100 -14.27 2.50 5.95
N PHE A 101 -14.42 2.68 4.63
CA PHE A 101 -14.89 3.92 4.02
C PHE A 101 -16.33 4.27 4.39
N LEU A 102 -17.23 3.31 4.55
CA LEU A 102 -18.60 3.62 4.98
C LEU A 102 -18.61 4.16 6.42
N LEU A 103 -17.96 3.44 7.34
CA LEU A 103 -17.91 3.85 8.76
C LEU A 103 -17.21 5.21 8.90
N PHE A 104 -16.08 5.38 8.22
CA PHE A 104 -15.33 6.62 8.24
C PHE A 104 -16.12 7.77 7.60
N GLY A 105 -16.77 7.52 6.45
CA GLY A 105 -17.64 8.51 5.80
C GLY A 105 -18.80 8.94 6.69
N LEU A 106 -19.49 7.99 7.33
CA LEU A 106 -20.58 8.28 8.27
C LEU A 106 -20.09 9.10 9.46
N LEU A 107 -19.01 8.67 10.11
CA LEU A 107 -18.41 9.39 11.24
C LEU A 107 -17.97 10.81 10.84
N TRP A 108 -17.29 10.95 9.71
CA TRP A 108 -16.82 12.22 9.18
C TRP A 108 -17.98 13.18 8.88
N THR A 109 -19.03 12.68 8.20
CA THR A 109 -20.22 13.48 7.92
C THR A 109 -20.98 13.87 9.18
N ALA A 110 -21.05 12.99 10.19
CA ALA A 110 -21.68 13.29 11.47
C ALA A 110 -20.93 14.40 12.22
N ILE A 111 -19.59 14.34 12.29
CA ILE A 111 -18.77 15.40 12.90
C ILE A 111 -18.92 16.71 12.11
N THR A 112 -18.83 16.65 10.78
CA THR A 112 -19.00 17.82 9.92
C THR A 112 -20.37 18.45 10.11
N ALA A 113 -21.43 17.64 10.18
CA ALA A 113 -22.79 18.09 10.45
C ALA A 113 -22.91 18.75 11.83
N ALA A 114 -22.38 18.13 12.89
CA ALA A 114 -22.44 18.68 14.24
C ALA A 114 -21.73 20.03 14.34
N VAL A 115 -20.50 20.13 13.82
CA VAL A 115 -19.72 21.37 13.85
C VAL A 115 -20.37 22.44 12.99
N SER A 116 -20.70 22.15 11.73
CA SER A 116 -21.33 23.12 10.83
C SER A 116 -22.70 23.59 11.34
N SER A 117 -23.48 22.70 11.97
CA SER A 117 -24.75 23.08 12.60
C SER A 117 -24.54 23.99 13.81
N GLY A 118 -23.50 23.77 14.62
CA GLY A 118 -23.13 24.66 15.72
C GLY A 118 -22.80 26.08 15.23
N PHE A 119 -21.97 26.18 14.18
CA PHE A 119 -21.68 27.47 13.55
C PHE A 119 -22.92 28.11 12.91
N LEU A 120 -23.77 27.32 12.25
CA LEU A 120 -25.00 27.84 11.66
C LEU A 120 -25.97 28.34 12.75
N PHE A 121 -26.08 27.62 13.85
CA PHE A 121 -26.93 27.98 14.98
C PHE A 121 -26.46 29.27 15.66
N THR A 122 -25.15 29.42 15.92
CA THR A 122 -24.60 30.67 16.47
C THR A 122 -24.78 31.85 15.52
N LEU A 123 -24.68 31.62 14.20
CA LEU A 123 -24.95 32.65 13.19
C LEU A 123 -26.43 33.04 13.12
N LEU A 124 -27.35 32.08 13.25
CA LEU A 124 -28.79 32.33 13.14
C LEU A 124 -29.38 32.94 14.43
N LEU A 125 -28.82 32.64 15.59
CA LEU A 125 -29.33 33.09 16.90
C LEU A 125 -28.49 34.20 17.55
N GLY A 126 -27.35 34.57 16.96
CA GLY A 126 -26.40 35.54 17.52
C GLY A 126 -26.91 36.98 17.70
N ASP A 127 -28.18 37.27 17.42
CA ASP A 127 -28.78 38.61 17.52
C ASP A 127 -29.79 38.78 18.66
N SER A 128 -30.06 37.75 19.48
CA SER A 128 -31.15 37.83 20.46
C SER A 128 -30.83 38.54 21.79
N GLY A 129 -29.61 39.08 22.00
CA GLY A 129 -29.23 39.63 23.30
C GLY A 129 -28.13 40.69 23.28
N GLY A 130 -28.48 41.93 22.94
CA GLY A 130 -27.77 43.12 23.41
C GLY A 130 -26.45 43.48 22.73
N GLY A 131 -26.51 43.95 21.48
CA GLY A 131 -25.51 44.90 20.94
C GLY A 131 -24.23 44.32 20.33
N SER A 132 -24.08 43.00 20.18
CA SER A 132 -22.96 42.44 19.44
C SER A 132 -23.15 42.67 17.94
N LYS A 133 -22.19 43.36 17.32
CA LYS A 133 -22.15 43.60 15.87
C LYS A 133 -22.30 42.27 15.13
N SER A 134 -23.33 42.15 14.31
CA SER A 134 -23.53 41.02 13.39
C SER A 134 -22.19 40.62 12.75
N PRO A 135 -21.85 39.32 12.68
CA PRO A 135 -20.61 38.89 12.07
C PRO A 135 -20.50 39.47 10.66
N PRO A 136 -19.31 39.96 10.26
CA PRO A 136 -19.15 40.57 8.96
C PRO A 136 -19.67 39.64 7.86
N TRP A 137 -20.54 40.16 6.98
CA TRP A 137 -21.20 39.38 5.92
C TRP A 137 -20.22 38.62 5.01
N PHE A 138 -18.96 39.08 4.92
CA PHE A 138 -17.91 38.39 4.16
C PHE A 138 -17.48 37.04 4.78
N LEU A 139 -17.82 36.75 6.04
CA LEU A 139 -17.51 35.48 6.69
C LEU A 139 -18.41 34.32 6.22
N TYR A 140 -19.64 34.60 5.76
CA TYR A 140 -20.56 33.57 5.27
C TYR A 140 -20.01 32.76 4.09
N PRO A 141 -19.53 33.37 2.99
CA PRO A 141 -18.96 32.61 1.88
C PRO A 141 -17.70 31.85 2.29
N ILE A 142 -16.90 32.39 3.22
CA ILE A 142 -15.70 31.72 3.74
C ILE A 142 -16.08 30.46 4.51
N LEU A 143 -17.05 30.54 5.43
CA LEU A 143 -17.53 29.39 6.19
C LEU A 143 -18.20 28.35 5.29
N PHE A 144 -19.01 28.80 4.32
CA PHE A 144 -19.65 27.90 3.35
C PHE A 144 -18.60 27.16 2.50
N LEU A 145 -17.59 27.86 1.99
CA LEU A 145 -16.51 27.25 1.22
C LEU A 145 -15.70 26.28 2.09
N PHE A 146 -15.37 26.69 3.32
CA PHE A 146 -14.64 25.87 4.28
C PHE A 146 -15.39 24.56 4.55
N PHE A 147 -16.62 24.61 5.05
CA PHE A 147 -17.42 23.41 5.36
C PHE A 147 -17.82 22.63 4.11
N GLY A 148 -18.00 23.30 2.97
CA GLY A 148 -18.30 22.66 1.69
C GLY A 148 -17.26 21.61 1.31
N VAL A 149 -15.97 21.90 1.52
CA VAL A 149 -14.89 20.92 1.28
C VAL A 149 -15.04 19.68 2.16
N PHE A 150 -15.31 19.86 3.47
CA PHE A 150 -15.49 18.72 4.39
C PHE A 150 -16.70 17.86 4.02
N TRP A 151 -17.81 18.49 3.63
CA TRP A 151 -19.01 17.80 3.15
C TRP A 151 -18.76 17.02 1.87
N VAL A 152 -18.08 17.63 0.89
CA VAL A 152 -17.73 16.97 -0.38
C VAL A 152 -16.85 15.73 -0.12
N ILE A 153 -15.88 15.82 0.79
CA ILE A 153 -15.04 14.68 1.19
C ILE A 153 -15.90 13.58 1.82
N GLY A 154 -16.75 13.91 2.80
CA GLY A 154 -17.59 12.94 3.49
C GLY A 154 -18.59 12.23 2.58
N ILE A 155 -19.32 13.01 1.77
CA ILE A 155 -20.27 12.47 0.79
C ILE A 155 -19.54 11.66 -0.28
N GLY A 156 -18.37 12.10 -0.72
CA GLY A 156 -17.53 11.37 -1.67
C GLY A 156 -17.13 9.99 -1.16
N MET A 157 -16.72 9.88 0.11
CA MET A 157 -16.39 8.61 0.75
C MET A 157 -17.61 7.68 0.88
N LEU A 158 -18.76 8.22 1.28
CA LEU A 158 -20.01 7.47 1.34
C LEU A 158 -20.41 6.94 -0.04
N PHE A 159 -20.37 7.79 -1.05
CA PHE A 159 -20.64 7.42 -2.44
C PHE A 159 -19.69 6.30 -2.92
N PHE A 160 -18.40 6.40 -2.62
CA PHE A 160 -17.43 5.38 -2.99
C PHE A 160 -17.68 4.04 -2.28
N ALA A 161 -18.05 4.05 -1.00
CA ALA A 161 -18.38 2.85 -0.25
C ALA A 161 -19.64 2.14 -0.79
N VAL A 162 -20.68 2.92 -1.07
CA VAL A 162 -21.93 2.48 -1.70
C VAL A 162 -21.67 1.88 -3.08
N ARG A 163 -20.91 2.60 -3.91
CA ARG A 163 -20.49 2.16 -5.25
C ARG A 163 -19.69 0.87 -5.17
N SER A 164 -18.72 0.76 -4.27
CA SER A 164 -17.89 -0.45 -4.13
C SER A 164 -18.69 -1.68 -3.71
N LYS A 165 -19.75 -1.51 -2.90
CA LYS A 165 -20.60 -2.63 -2.48
C LYS A 165 -21.57 -3.10 -3.55
N TRP A 166 -22.20 -2.17 -4.28
CA TRP A 166 -23.35 -2.50 -5.14
C TRP A 166 -23.08 -2.39 -6.64
N GLU A 167 -21.93 -1.85 -7.06
CA GLU A 167 -21.60 -1.81 -8.48
C GLU A 167 -21.37 -3.23 -9.01
N GLN A 168 -22.24 -3.65 -9.92
CA GLN A 168 -22.10 -4.90 -10.66
C GLN A 168 -21.36 -4.62 -11.97
N ALA A 169 -20.33 -5.40 -12.25
CA ALA A 169 -19.60 -5.31 -13.50
C ALA A 169 -19.87 -6.55 -14.37
N ARG A 170 -20.16 -6.32 -15.64
CA ARG A 170 -20.36 -7.36 -16.65
C ARG A 170 -19.37 -7.13 -17.78
N LEU A 171 -18.56 -8.12 -18.07
CA LEU A 171 -17.67 -8.13 -19.22
C LEU A 171 -18.30 -8.99 -20.31
N ARG A 172 -18.44 -8.48 -21.53
CA ARG A 172 -18.92 -9.24 -22.68
C ARG A 172 -17.89 -9.16 -23.79
N VAL A 173 -17.48 -10.30 -24.32
CA VAL A 173 -16.68 -10.42 -25.53
C VAL A 173 -17.58 -10.89 -26.65
N THR A 174 -17.62 -10.14 -27.73
CA THR A 174 -18.27 -10.49 -28.99
C THR A 174 -17.20 -10.77 -30.06
N GLY A 175 -17.61 -11.08 -31.30
CA GLY A 175 -16.68 -11.23 -32.41
C GLY A 175 -15.77 -10.01 -32.56
N ASP A 176 -16.34 -8.81 -32.51
CA ASP A 176 -15.65 -7.56 -32.86
C ASP A 176 -15.31 -6.67 -31.66
N GLU A 177 -16.04 -6.79 -30.54
CA GLU A 177 -15.93 -5.87 -29.42
C GLU A 177 -15.87 -6.55 -28.05
N LEU A 178 -15.09 -5.93 -27.16
CA LEU A 178 -15.07 -6.14 -25.73
C LEU A 178 -15.85 -5.00 -25.06
N ILE A 179 -16.91 -5.34 -24.31
CA ILE A 179 -17.77 -4.37 -23.63
C ILE A 179 -17.72 -4.62 -22.13
N LEU A 180 -17.20 -3.65 -21.37
CA LEU A 180 -17.34 -3.59 -19.92
C LEU A 180 -18.55 -2.72 -19.57
N SER A 181 -19.58 -3.35 -19.02
CA SER A 181 -20.78 -2.66 -18.53
C SER A 181 -20.75 -2.62 -17.01
N ARG A 182 -20.92 -1.43 -16.43
CA ARG A 182 -21.03 -1.26 -14.98
C ARG A 182 -22.41 -0.70 -14.64
N ARG A 183 -23.12 -1.35 -13.71
CA ARG A 183 -24.46 -0.97 -13.27
C ARG A 183 -24.45 -0.57 -11.81
N LEU A 184 -24.97 0.62 -11.51
CA LEU A 184 -25.17 1.13 -10.15
C LEU A 184 -26.52 1.84 -10.08
N PHE A 185 -27.45 1.37 -9.25
CA PHE A 185 -28.80 1.97 -9.07
C PHE A 185 -29.54 2.30 -10.37
N GLY A 186 -29.53 1.38 -11.33
CA GLY A 186 -30.18 1.59 -12.64
C GLY A 186 -29.34 2.40 -13.63
N TRP A 187 -28.35 3.16 -13.19
CA TRP A 187 -27.38 3.80 -14.09
C TRP A 187 -26.42 2.76 -14.66
N MET A 188 -26.27 2.78 -15.99
CA MET A 188 -25.41 1.87 -16.71
C MET A 188 -24.37 2.67 -17.50
N ARG A 189 -23.09 2.34 -17.31
CA ARG A 189 -21.98 2.88 -18.08
C ARG A 189 -21.34 1.76 -18.89
N HIS A 190 -21.12 2.02 -20.18
CA HIS A 190 -20.46 1.09 -21.09
C HIS A 190 -19.10 1.63 -21.49
N THR A 191 -18.08 0.78 -21.45
CA THR A 191 -16.78 1.04 -22.06
C THR A 191 -16.55 -0.03 -23.10
N ARG A 192 -16.36 0.38 -24.36
CA ARG A 192 -16.19 -0.53 -25.50
C ARG A 192 -14.77 -0.42 -26.02
N ILE A 193 -14.17 -1.56 -26.36
CA ILE A 193 -12.88 -1.67 -27.03
C ILE A 193 -13.03 -2.68 -28.15
N ARG A 194 -12.64 -2.33 -29.39
CA ARG A 194 -12.65 -3.32 -30.48
C ARG A 194 -11.57 -4.39 -30.26
N ARG A 195 -11.92 -5.65 -30.52
CA ARG A 195 -11.11 -6.84 -30.28
C ARG A 195 -9.84 -6.87 -31.14
N ASP A 196 -9.94 -6.42 -32.38
CA ASP A 196 -8.86 -6.34 -33.39
C ASP A 196 -7.57 -5.66 -32.90
N GLY A 197 -7.65 -4.76 -31.93
CA GLY A 197 -6.50 -4.02 -31.41
C GLY A 197 -6.01 -4.47 -30.04
N VAL A 198 -6.63 -5.50 -29.44
CA VAL A 198 -6.21 -5.99 -28.12
C VAL A 198 -4.88 -6.73 -28.27
N ARG A 199 -3.80 -6.14 -27.73
CA ARG A 199 -2.45 -6.72 -27.80
C ARG A 199 -2.01 -7.37 -26.50
N GLN A 200 -2.62 -6.97 -25.37
CA GLN A 200 -2.15 -7.37 -24.06
C GLN A 200 -3.33 -7.52 -23.09
N VAL A 201 -3.36 -8.66 -22.42
CA VAL A 201 -4.20 -8.92 -21.25
C VAL A 201 -3.25 -9.30 -20.12
N VAL A 202 -3.15 -8.48 -19.08
CA VAL A 202 -2.25 -8.73 -17.94
C VAL A 202 -2.94 -8.39 -16.63
N ALA A 203 -2.65 -9.16 -15.60
CA ALA A 203 -2.81 -8.67 -14.24
C ALA A 203 -1.65 -7.69 -13.98
N GLU A 204 -1.98 -6.47 -13.58
CA GLU A 204 -1.01 -5.39 -13.36
C GLU A 204 -1.33 -4.74 -12.01
N GLU A 205 -0.29 -4.31 -11.29
CA GLU A 205 -0.46 -3.56 -10.05
C GLU A 205 -1.10 -2.20 -10.37
N PHE A 206 -2.26 -1.91 -9.77
CA PHE A 206 -2.90 -0.61 -9.96
C PHE A 206 -2.44 0.39 -8.91
N TYR A 207 -2.24 -0.07 -7.68
CA TYR A 207 -1.74 0.69 -6.54
C TYR A 207 -1.30 -0.28 -5.44
N SER A 208 -0.52 0.19 -4.48
CA SER A 208 -0.16 -0.55 -3.27
C SER A 208 -0.96 -0.04 -2.07
N SER A 209 -1.50 -0.95 -1.25
CA SER A 209 -2.17 -0.61 0.02
C SER A 209 -1.48 -1.31 1.18
N ASN A 210 -0.89 -0.55 2.10
CA ASN A 210 -0.11 -1.09 3.22
C ASN A 210 0.98 -2.08 2.75
N ASP A 211 1.79 -1.66 1.76
CA ASP A 211 2.85 -2.46 1.13
C ASP A 211 2.39 -3.77 0.46
N ASN A 212 1.08 -4.00 0.35
CA ASN A 212 0.51 -5.09 -0.41
C ASN A 212 0.07 -4.57 -1.79
N PRO A 213 0.65 -5.09 -2.88
CA PRO A 213 0.26 -4.68 -4.23
C PRO A 213 -1.19 -5.09 -4.51
N VAL A 214 -1.99 -4.14 -4.97
CA VAL A 214 -3.38 -4.38 -5.38
C VAL A 214 -3.41 -4.53 -6.90
N TYR A 215 -3.46 -5.79 -7.34
CA TYR A 215 -3.58 -6.13 -8.75
C TYR A 215 -4.99 -5.86 -9.28
N GLY A 216 -5.07 -5.40 -10.53
CA GLY A 216 -6.27 -5.42 -11.36
C GLY A 216 -5.96 -6.01 -12.73
N ILE A 217 -7.00 -6.26 -13.51
CA ILE A 217 -6.86 -6.76 -14.88
C ILE A 217 -6.81 -5.56 -15.82
N ARG A 218 -5.73 -5.46 -16.61
CA ARG A 218 -5.56 -4.49 -17.68
C ARG A 218 -5.67 -5.17 -19.04
N ILE A 219 -6.54 -4.63 -19.88
CA ILE A 219 -6.63 -4.98 -21.30
C ILE A 219 -6.18 -3.75 -22.10
N GLY A 220 -5.11 -3.90 -22.90
CA GLY A 220 -4.48 -2.81 -23.64
C GLY A 220 -4.71 -2.88 -25.15
N LYS A 221 -5.11 -1.76 -25.76
CA LYS A 221 -5.21 -1.54 -27.20
C LYS A 221 -4.56 -0.21 -27.58
N GLY A 222 -3.40 -0.24 -28.23
CA GLY A 222 -2.84 0.92 -28.95
C GLY A 222 -2.93 2.29 -28.26
N GLY A 223 -2.72 2.36 -26.94
CA GLY A 223 -2.86 3.59 -26.13
C GLY A 223 -4.07 3.59 -25.18
N GLU A 224 -5.19 2.99 -25.59
CA GLU A 224 -6.36 2.77 -24.76
C GLU A 224 -6.12 1.62 -23.76
N LYS A 225 -6.62 1.78 -22.53
CA LYS A 225 -6.46 0.81 -21.45
C LYS A 225 -7.78 0.63 -20.72
N LEU A 226 -8.29 -0.60 -20.71
CA LEU A 226 -9.40 -0.98 -19.84
C LEU A 226 -8.85 -1.58 -18.54
N LYS A 227 -9.20 -0.96 -17.42
CA LYS A 227 -8.77 -1.37 -16.08
C LYS A 227 -9.98 -1.78 -15.24
N PHE A 228 -9.99 -2.99 -14.70
CA PHE A 228 -11.07 -3.49 -13.84
C PHE A 228 -10.60 -4.63 -12.92
N GLY A 229 -11.51 -5.14 -12.08
CA GLY A 229 -11.28 -6.36 -11.32
C GLY A 229 -10.42 -6.21 -10.05
N THR A 230 -10.14 -4.98 -9.57
CA THR A 230 -9.39 -4.77 -8.31
C THR A 230 -10.02 -5.45 -7.10
N MET A 231 -11.35 -5.58 -7.09
CA MET A 231 -12.15 -6.21 -6.03
C MET A 231 -12.22 -7.75 -6.11
N LEU A 232 -11.68 -8.35 -7.16
CA LEU A 232 -11.61 -9.81 -7.30
C LEU A 232 -10.52 -10.38 -6.38
N ARG A 233 -10.68 -11.64 -5.95
CA ARG A 233 -9.64 -12.39 -5.24
C ARG A 233 -8.44 -12.63 -6.17
N ALA A 234 -7.26 -12.91 -5.62
CA ALA A 234 -6.06 -13.16 -6.42
C ALA A 234 -6.26 -14.32 -7.39
N GLU A 235 -6.78 -15.46 -6.93
CA GLU A 235 -7.11 -16.62 -7.77
C GLU A 235 -8.13 -16.30 -8.87
N GLU A 236 -9.21 -15.57 -8.52
CA GLU A 236 -10.22 -15.09 -9.48
C GLU A 236 -9.59 -14.21 -10.57
N LYS A 237 -8.65 -13.33 -10.21
CA LYS A 237 -7.89 -12.48 -11.15
C LYS A 237 -6.99 -13.30 -12.05
N GLY A 238 -6.25 -14.27 -11.49
CA GLY A 238 -5.34 -15.14 -12.23
C GLY A 238 -6.10 -15.98 -13.26
N TRP A 239 -7.18 -16.63 -12.81
CA TRP A 239 -8.07 -17.40 -13.69
C TRP A 239 -8.68 -16.53 -14.78
N LEU A 240 -9.30 -15.40 -14.43
CA LEU A 240 -9.96 -14.53 -15.41
C LEU A 240 -8.96 -13.92 -16.39
N THR A 241 -7.74 -13.59 -15.96
CA THR A 241 -6.67 -13.11 -16.85
C THR A 241 -6.26 -14.19 -17.84
N ALA A 242 -6.08 -15.43 -17.39
CA ALA A 242 -5.76 -16.55 -18.26
C ALA A 242 -6.89 -16.88 -19.24
N ASP A 243 -8.14 -16.89 -18.78
CA ASP A 243 -9.32 -17.12 -19.63
C ASP A 243 -9.48 -16.01 -20.68
N LEU A 244 -9.28 -14.74 -20.29
CA LEU A 244 -9.32 -13.62 -21.22
C LEU A 244 -8.17 -13.67 -22.24
N ARG A 245 -6.96 -14.09 -21.87
CA ARG A 245 -5.87 -14.31 -22.83
C ARG A 245 -6.23 -15.38 -23.84
N ARG A 246 -6.76 -16.51 -23.37
CA ARG A 246 -7.21 -17.59 -24.24
C ARG A 246 -8.27 -17.10 -25.22
N VAL A 247 -9.30 -16.40 -24.74
CA VAL A 247 -10.40 -15.93 -25.59
C VAL A 247 -9.98 -14.81 -26.54
N LEU A 248 -9.27 -13.79 -26.04
CA LEU A 248 -8.97 -12.59 -26.82
C LEU A 248 -7.73 -12.74 -27.70
N LEU A 249 -6.72 -13.47 -27.24
CA LEU A 249 -5.41 -13.60 -27.90
C LEU A 249 -5.16 -14.99 -28.49
N GLY A 250 -6.00 -15.99 -28.20
CA GLY A 250 -5.79 -17.37 -28.63
C GLY A 250 -4.61 -18.07 -27.94
N GLU A 251 -4.08 -17.51 -26.85
CA GLU A 251 -2.95 -18.12 -26.13
C GLU A 251 -3.39 -19.40 -25.41
N GLN A 252 -2.79 -20.54 -25.77
CA GLN A 252 -2.95 -21.79 -25.04
C GLN A 252 -1.94 -21.88 -23.88
N PRO A 253 -2.37 -22.31 -22.67
CA PRO A 253 -1.53 -22.29 -21.46
C PRO A 253 -0.31 -23.23 -21.51
N ALA A 254 -0.26 -24.21 -22.41
CA ALA A 254 0.68 -25.34 -22.33
C ALA A 254 2.13 -25.08 -22.80
N ARG A 255 2.47 -23.92 -23.39
CA ARG A 255 3.74 -23.79 -24.15
C ARG A 255 4.79 -22.81 -23.64
N ARG A 256 4.52 -22.04 -22.58
CA ARG A 256 5.46 -20.99 -22.10
C ARG A 256 6.20 -21.31 -20.79
N ALA A 257 5.72 -22.23 -19.97
CA ALA A 257 6.40 -22.58 -18.72
C ALA A 257 7.74 -23.31 -18.95
N ALA A 258 7.92 -23.95 -20.11
CA ALA A 258 9.11 -24.76 -20.42
C ALA A 258 10.26 -23.99 -21.13
N VAL A 259 10.09 -22.71 -21.49
CA VAL A 259 11.06 -22.00 -22.37
C VAL A 259 11.80 -20.87 -21.65
N ALA A 260 11.38 -20.52 -20.43
CA ALA A 260 12.02 -19.44 -19.65
C ALA A 260 13.14 -19.94 -18.72
N ASP A 261 13.33 -21.25 -18.59
CA ASP A 261 14.20 -21.88 -17.57
C ASP A 261 15.61 -22.21 -18.10
N GLU A 262 15.82 -22.24 -19.42
CA GLU A 262 17.07 -22.74 -20.01
C GLU A 262 18.12 -21.65 -20.34
N ARG A 263 17.88 -20.37 -20.03
CA ARG A 263 18.78 -19.27 -20.44
C ARG A 263 19.66 -18.64 -19.36
N ASP A 264 19.48 -19.02 -18.09
CA ASP A 264 20.16 -18.33 -16.98
C ASP A 264 21.23 -19.20 -16.26
N GLU A 265 21.49 -20.44 -16.69
CA GLU A 265 22.45 -21.35 -16.01
C GLU A 265 23.87 -21.43 -16.64
N GLU A 266 24.13 -20.87 -17.82
CA GLU A 266 25.39 -21.13 -18.57
C GLU A 266 26.41 -19.98 -18.59
N GLU A 267 26.21 -18.91 -17.80
CA GLU A 267 27.14 -17.79 -17.69
C GLU A 267 27.57 -17.54 -16.23
N ALA A 268 28.72 -18.11 -15.82
CA ALA A 268 29.72 -17.51 -14.91
C ALA A 268 30.56 -18.57 -14.16
N ARG A 269 31.74 -18.89 -14.69
CA ARG A 269 32.89 -19.37 -13.91
C ARG A 269 34.16 -18.70 -14.42
N ILE A 270 34.41 -17.45 -13.99
CA ILE A 270 35.70 -16.77 -14.15
C ILE A 270 36.09 -16.24 -12.78
N PRO A 271 37.22 -16.66 -12.18
CA PRO A 271 37.60 -16.29 -10.82
C PRO A 271 38.12 -14.84 -10.76
N SER A 272 37.41 -13.94 -10.11
CA SER A 272 37.79 -12.55 -9.88
C SER A 272 38.26 -12.33 -8.42
N LYS A 273 39.58 -12.33 -8.27
CA LYS A 273 40.27 -11.89 -7.06
C LYS A 273 40.30 -10.36 -6.99
N ARG A 274 39.18 -9.70 -6.72
CA ARG A 274 39.19 -8.25 -6.45
C ARG A 274 38.50 -7.92 -5.13
N ALA A 275 39.22 -7.15 -4.32
CA ALA A 275 38.60 -6.45 -3.20
C ALA A 275 37.58 -5.44 -3.75
N PHE A 276 36.44 -5.29 -3.09
CA PHE A 276 35.40 -4.34 -3.48
C PHE A 276 35.00 -3.46 -2.28
N SER A 277 34.49 -2.26 -2.57
CA SER A 277 33.90 -1.36 -1.59
C SER A 277 32.72 -0.63 -2.23
N VAL A 278 31.51 -1.10 -1.94
CA VAL A 278 30.27 -0.55 -2.50
C VAL A 278 29.55 0.26 -1.42
N THR A 279 29.23 1.51 -1.74
CA THR A 279 28.48 2.37 -0.81
C THR A 279 26.99 2.06 -0.90
N LEU A 280 26.38 1.66 0.20
CA LEU A 280 24.97 1.31 0.23
C LEU A 280 24.10 2.58 0.17
N PRO A 281 23.06 2.60 -0.69
CA PRO A 281 22.17 3.73 -0.83
C PRO A 281 21.43 4.01 0.49
N THR A 282 21.33 5.29 0.84
CA THR A 282 20.63 5.74 2.04
C THR A 282 19.18 6.04 1.72
N ALA A 283 18.29 5.16 2.19
CA ALA A 283 16.84 5.25 1.99
C ALA A 283 16.16 6.55 2.44
N ARG A 284 16.81 7.38 3.26
CA ARG A 284 16.11 8.33 4.14
C ARG A 284 15.86 9.72 3.57
N LYS A 285 16.30 10.02 2.34
CA LYS A 285 16.13 11.38 1.77
C LYS A 285 14.65 11.77 1.61
N HIS A 286 13.78 10.83 1.26
CA HIS A 286 12.35 11.08 1.01
C HIS A 286 11.53 11.36 2.28
N LEU A 287 12.00 10.96 3.47
CA LEU A 287 11.27 11.21 4.73
C LEU A 287 11.47 12.64 5.25
N TRP A 288 12.44 13.39 4.72
CA TRP A 288 12.74 14.72 5.24
C TRP A 288 11.61 15.74 5.00
N PRO A 289 11.02 15.85 3.79
CA PRO A 289 9.87 16.72 3.57
C PRO A 289 8.68 16.35 4.46
N LEU A 290 8.38 15.05 4.61
CA LEU A 290 7.30 14.58 5.48
C LEU A 290 7.54 14.99 6.94
N ALA A 291 8.76 14.82 7.45
CA ALA A 291 9.12 15.22 8.81
C ALA A 291 8.91 16.72 9.03
N VAL A 292 9.36 17.54 8.08
CA VAL A 292 9.21 19.00 8.13
C VAL A 292 7.74 19.40 8.08
N ILE A 293 6.95 18.82 7.17
CA ILE A 293 5.51 19.09 7.04
C ILE A 293 4.78 18.71 8.32
N LEU A 294 5.02 17.51 8.87
CA LEU A 294 4.41 17.08 10.13
C LEU A 294 4.75 18.01 11.29
N THR A 295 6.01 18.46 11.38
CA THR A 295 6.42 19.44 12.40
C THR A 295 5.70 20.78 12.22
N ILE A 296 5.72 21.36 11.01
CA ILE A 296 5.09 22.66 10.75
C ILE A 296 3.58 22.60 10.98
N MET A 297 2.90 21.58 10.44
CA MET A 297 1.45 21.42 10.62
C MET A 297 1.09 21.17 12.08
N GLY A 298 1.82 20.30 12.79
CA GLY A 298 1.57 20.03 14.20
C GLY A 298 1.74 21.28 15.05
N VAL A 299 2.82 22.03 14.85
CA VAL A 299 3.06 23.31 15.56
C VAL A 299 1.98 24.33 15.23
N ALA A 300 1.63 24.51 13.96
CA ALA A 300 0.58 25.43 13.54
C ALA A 300 -0.78 25.09 14.17
N PHE A 301 -1.16 23.81 14.20
CA PHE A 301 -2.42 23.37 14.82
C PHE A 301 -2.43 23.51 16.34
N VAL A 302 -1.29 23.33 17.01
CA VAL A 302 -1.15 23.64 18.43
C VAL A 302 -1.32 25.14 18.65
N CYS A 303 -0.64 26.00 17.86
CA CYS A 303 -0.78 27.45 17.98
C CYS A 303 -2.20 27.94 17.74
N ILE A 304 -2.87 27.43 16.70
CA ILE A 304 -4.29 27.72 16.41
C ILE A 304 -5.15 27.22 17.56
N GLY A 305 -4.89 26.01 18.06
CA GLY A 305 -5.60 25.44 19.20
C GLY A 305 -5.52 26.36 20.42
N ILE A 306 -4.30 26.77 20.81
CA ILE A 306 -4.07 27.69 21.94
C ILE A 306 -4.81 29.02 21.70
N PHE A 307 -4.68 29.62 20.52
CA PHE A 307 -5.33 30.90 20.21
C PHE A 307 -6.87 30.81 20.25
N VAL A 308 -7.45 29.71 19.77
CA VAL A 308 -8.89 29.45 19.82
C VAL A 308 -9.37 29.15 21.24
N ILE A 309 -8.51 28.59 22.09
CA ILE A 309 -8.81 28.31 23.51
C ILE A 309 -8.80 29.59 24.33
N ASP A 310 -7.78 30.42 24.17
CA ASP A 310 -7.63 31.67 24.92
C ASP A 310 -8.63 32.75 24.46
N GLY A 311 -9.11 32.67 23.21
CA GLY A 311 -10.00 33.68 22.62
C GLY A 311 -11.49 33.47 22.84
N GLY A 312 -11.91 32.42 23.56
CA GLY A 312 -13.30 31.99 23.61
C GLY A 312 -13.76 31.56 24.99
N ASP A 313 -13.84 32.51 25.92
CA ASP A 313 -14.79 32.40 27.02
C ASP A 313 -16.19 32.42 26.41
N PHE A 314 -16.75 31.23 26.18
CA PHE A 314 -18.18 31.16 25.88
C PHE A 314 -18.90 31.74 27.10
N PRO A 315 -19.77 32.74 26.91
CA PRO A 315 -20.51 33.32 28.02
C PRO A 315 -21.24 32.19 28.75
N ALA A 316 -21.15 32.20 30.08
CA ALA A 316 -21.85 31.21 30.89
C ALA A 316 -23.33 31.17 30.48
N PRO A 317 -23.93 29.98 30.32
CA PRO A 317 -25.30 29.86 29.85
C PRO A 317 -26.23 30.72 30.71
N ASP A 318 -27.08 31.53 30.06
CA ASP A 318 -28.03 32.37 30.77
C ASP A 318 -28.92 31.48 31.66
N LYS A 319 -28.92 31.77 32.97
CA LYS A 319 -29.69 31.01 33.95
C LYS A 319 -31.19 31.04 33.63
N ASN A 320 -31.65 32.07 32.91
CA ASN A 320 -33.04 32.28 32.50
C ASN A 320 -33.40 31.59 31.17
N ALA A 321 -32.46 30.96 30.47
CA ALA A 321 -32.75 30.28 29.21
C ALA A 321 -33.66 29.04 29.42
N PRO A 322 -34.49 28.67 28.44
CA PRO A 322 -35.30 27.46 28.48
C PRO A 322 -34.46 26.22 28.79
N VAL A 323 -35.03 25.24 29.51
CA VAL A 323 -34.32 24.01 29.93
C VAL A 323 -33.61 23.31 28.76
N PHE A 324 -34.27 23.24 27.60
CA PHE A 324 -33.70 22.57 26.42
C PHE A 324 -32.48 23.32 25.86
N VAL A 325 -32.46 24.66 25.91
CA VAL A 325 -31.30 25.48 25.48
C VAL A 325 -30.13 25.22 26.41
N ARG A 326 -30.37 25.18 27.73
CA ARG A 326 -29.32 24.88 28.71
C ARG A 326 -28.72 23.47 28.55
N ILE A 327 -29.55 22.47 28.23
CA ILE A 327 -29.06 21.11 27.93
C ILE A 327 -28.25 21.13 26.64
N PHE A 328 -28.72 21.83 25.60
CA PHE A 328 -28.00 21.93 24.33
C PHE A 328 -26.65 22.64 24.50
N ASP A 329 -26.61 23.77 25.20
CA ASP A 329 -25.38 24.52 25.50
C ASP A 329 -24.41 23.67 26.31
N PHE A 330 -24.89 22.93 27.31
CA PHE A 330 -24.06 22.00 28.08
C PHE A 330 -23.46 20.89 27.21
N VAL A 331 -24.28 20.26 26.36
CA VAL A 331 -23.82 19.20 25.45
C VAL A 331 -22.83 19.78 24.42
N PHE A 332 -23.11 20.96 23.88
CA PHE A 332 -22.26 21.63 22.92
C PHE A 332 -20.92 22.04 23.54
N ASP A 333 -20.94 22.60 24.74
CA ASP A 333 -19.73 22.95 25.49
C ASP A 333 -18.92 21.70 25.83
N LEU A 334 -19.55 20.63 26.31
CA LEU A 334 -18.89 19.34 26.55
C LEU A 334 -18.25 18.77 25.28
N LEU A 335 -18.97 18.79 24.15
CA LEU A 335 -18.45 18.34 22.86
C LEU A 335 -17.32 19.23 22.33
N SER A 336 -17.45 20.55 22.49
CA SER A 336 -16.46 21.54 22.09
C SER A 336 -15.18 21.42 22.91
N GLN A 337 -15.29 21.32 24.23
CA GLN A 337 -14.17 21.06 25.14
C GLN A 337 -13.52 19.70 24.87
N GLY A 338 -14.33 18.66 24.66
CA GLY A 338 -13.85 17.33 24.27
C GLY A 338 -13.08 17.37 22.94
N PHE A 339 -13.64 18.03 21.92
CA PHE A 339 -12.97 18.23 20.63
C PHE A 339 -11.68 19.03 20.77
N ARG A 340 -11.68 20.11 21.56
CA ARG A 340 -10.46 20.89 21.88
C ARG A 340 -9.38 20.00 22.50
N GLY A 341 -9.74 19.21 23.52
CA GLY A 341 -8.81 18.28 24.16
C GLY A 341 -8.22 17.27 23.18
N ILE A 342 -9.07 16.65 22.36
CA ILE A 342 -8.64 15.69 21.31
C ILE A 342 -7.77 16.39 20.26
N TRP A 343 -8.13 17.58 19.82
CA TRP A 343 -7.38 18.37 18.83
C TRP A 343 -5.98 18.73 19.32
N ILE A 344 -5.86 19.26 20.55
CA ILE A 344 -4.56 19.61 21.15
C ILE A 344 -3.72 18.34 21.29
N LEU A 345 -4.30 17.26 21.81
CA LEU A 345 -3.59 16.00 22.00
C LEU A 345 -3.04 15.49 20.66
N PHE A 346 -3.89 15.42 19.63
CA PHE A 346 -3.51 14.95 18.31
C PHE A 346 -2.44 15.84 17.67
N SER A 347 -2.61 17.16 17.74
CA SER A 347 -1.66 18.13 17.18
C SER A 347 -0.31 18.09 17.91
N THR A 348 -0.31 17.89 19.23
CA THR A 348 0.89 17.73 20.05
C THR A 348 1.64 16.45 19.69
N VAL A 349 0.92 15.34 19.53
CA VAL A 349 1.51 14.06 19.09
C VAL A 349 2.13 14.20 17.70
N MET A 350 1.44 14.86 16.76
CA MET A 350 1.97 15.13 15.43
C MET A 350 3.24 16.00 15.47
N ALA A 351 3.23 17.09 16.24
CA ALA A 351 4.36 18.00 16.39
C ALA A 351 5.58 17.29 16.99
N ALA A 352 5.37 16.52 18.07
CA ALA A 352 6.40 15.75 18.74
C ALA A 352 6.99 14.66 17.81
N GLY A 353 6.13 13.95 17.08
CA GLY A 353 6.52 12.94 16.10
C GLY A 353 7.35 13.53 14.95
N GLY A 354 6.92 14.66 14.40
CA GLY A 354 7.66 15.39 13.36
C GLY A 354 9.03 15.87 13.86
N LEU A 355 9.08 16.46 15.07
CA LEU A 355 10.33 16.97 15.67
C LEU A 355 11.31 15.83 15.96
N TRP A 356 10.82 14.71 16.49
CA TRP A 356 11.62 13.51 16.71
C TRP A 356 12.19 12.98 15.38
N LEU A 357 11.34 12.85 14.35
CA LEU A 357 11.75 12.36 13.03
C LEU A 357 12.79 13.27 12.39
N THR A 358 12.57 14.59 12.44
CA THR A 358 13.51 15.61 11.94
C THR A 358 14.86 15.51 12.65
N THR A 359 14.87 15.43 13.98
CA THR A 359 16.09 15.30 14.80
C THR A 359 16.83 14.01 14.48
N HIS A 360 16.11 12.90 14.35
CA HIS A 360 16.69 11.60 14.01
C HIS A 360 17.28 11.58 12.58
N LEU A 361 16.60 12.20 11.61
CA LEU A 361 17.11 12.36 10.25
C LEU A 361 18.37 13.22 10.22
N LEU A 362 18.40 14.35 10.94
CA LEU A 362 19.59 15.19 11.06
C LEU A 362 20.78 14.46 11.68
N ARG A 363 20.55 13.66 12.73
CA ARG A 363 21.60 12.83 13.35
C ARG A 363 22.13 11.75 12.41
N THR A 364 21.29 11.22 11.52
CA THR A 364 21.66 10.09 10.64
C THR A 364 22.16 10.52 9.25
N ARG A 365 22.01 11.80 8.86
CA ARG A 365 22.49 12.35 7.56
C ARG A 365 23.97 12.15 7.27
N ARG A 366 24.81 11.95 8.29
CA ARG A 366 26.27 11.78 8.14
C ARG A 366 26.75 10.36 8.37
N ILE A 367 25.84 9.38 8.40
CA ILE A 367 26.20 7.97 8.57
C ILE A 367 26.18 7.32 7.19
N GLU A 368 27.36 6.98 6.68
CA GLU A 368 27.53 6.20 5.46
C GLU A 368 27.60 4.72 5.82
N ARG A 369 27.09 3.85 4.96
CA ARG A 369 27.23 2.40 5.10
C ARG A 369 27.93 1.87 3.87
N LYS A 370 29.00 1.10 4.05
CA LYS A 370 29.71 0.46 2.96
C LYS A 370 29.74 -1.04 3.18
N LEU A 371 29.54 -1.78 2.09
CA LEU A 371 29.80 -3.21 2.04
C LEU A 371 31.15 -3.37 1.35
N GLU A 372 32.13 -3.86 2.11
CA GLU A 372 33.49 -4.06 1.65
C GLU A 372 33.76 -5.56 1.65
N GLY A 373 34.55 -6.06 0.71
CA GLY A 373 34.94 -7.47 0.70
C GLY A 373 36.35 -7.64 0.18
N ASP A 374 37.07 -8.61 0.74
CA ASP A 374 38.37 -9.05 0.30
C ASP A 374 38.34 -10.53 -0.11
N SER A 375 39.50 -11.17 -0.21
CA SER A 375 39.61 -12.59 -0.60
C SER A 375 39.07 -13.56 0.47
N THR A 376 38.94 -13.13 1.71
CA THR A 376 38.64 -13.98 2.87
C THR A 376 37.37 -13.56 3.60
N THR A 377 36.99 -12.29 3.55
CA THR A 377 35.91 -11.71 4.34
C THR A 377 35.06 -10.73 3.56
N VAL A 378 33.81 -10.58 4.01
CA VAL A 378 32.89 -9.52 3.64
C VAL A 378 32.54 -8.75 4.90
N ALA A 379 32.62 -7.42 4.88
CA ALA A 379 32.43 -6.52 6.01
C ALA A 379 31.38 -5.45 5.71
N LEU A 380 30.41 -5.29 6.61
CA LEU A 380 29.48 -4.15 6.62
C LEU A 380 29.99 -3.10 7.61
N ARG A 381 30.49 -1.97 7.10
CA ARG A 381 31.04 -0.88 7.91
C ARG A 381 30.15 0.35 7.89
N LYS A 382 29.96 0.97 9.06
CA LYS A 382 29.25 2.25 9.21
C LYS A 382 30.27 3.35 9.47
N TYR A 383 30.28 4.38 8.63
CA TYR A 383 31.20 5.52 8.77
C TYR A 383 30.46 6.78 9.21
N ARG A 384 31.11 7.60 10.02
CA ARG A 384 30.68 8.98 10.29
C ARG A 384 31.89 9.90 10.23
N ARG A 385 31.94 10.72 9.18
CA ARG A 385 33.09 11.61 8.88
C ARG A 385 34.40 10.81 8.79
N GLY A 386 34.38 9.67 8.08
CA GLY A 386 35.55 8.79 7.92
C GLY A 386 35.84 7.85 9.09
N LEU A 387 35.26 8.05 10.27
CA LEU A 387 35.45 7.15 11.42
C LEU A 387 34.50 5.95 11.36
N VAL A 388 35.03 4.74 11.54
CA VAL A 388 34.25 3.50 11.65
C VAL A 388 33.50 3.49 12.99
N LEU A 389 32.17 3.56 12.94
CA LEU A 389 31.31 3.50 14.12
C LEU A 389 30.96 2.07 14.54
N SER A 390 30.88 1.16 13.56
CA SER A 390 30.45 -0.22 13.76
C SER A 390 30.86 -1.02 12.53
N GLU A 391 31.37 -2.22 12.78
CA GLU A 391 31.79 -3.18 11.77
C GLU A 391 31.17 -4.54 12.08
N GLN A 392 30.75 -5.24 11.04
CA GLN A 392 30.29 -6.62 11.12
C GLN A 392 30.91 -7.39 9.96
N THR A 393 31.62 -8.48 10.27
CA THR A 393 32.40 -9.26 9.29
C THR A 393 31.88 -10.69 9.20
N TRP A 394 32.00 -11.26 8.01
CA TRP A 394 31.65 -12.65 7.70
C TRP A 394 32.75 -13.27 6.83
N PRO A 395 33.12 -14.54 7.04
CA PRO A 395 33.94 -15.28 6.08
C PRO A 395 33.26 -15.30 4.71
N ARG A 396 34.02 -15.12 3.62
CA ARG A 396 33.48 -15.09 2.26
C ARG A 396 32.73 -16.38 1.90
N GLY A 397 33.21 -17.53 2.37
CA GLY A 397 32.54 -18.82 2.20
C GLY A 397 31.21 -18.98 2.95
N GLU A 398 30.92 -18.13 3.94
CA GLU A 398 29.60 -18.11 4.59
C GLU A 398 28.58 -17.30 3.80
N VAL A 399 28.99 -16.43 2.88
CA VAL A 399 28.07 -15.60 2.09
C VAL A 399 27.44 -16.45 0.99
N LYS A 400 26.20 -16.88 1.23
CA LYS A 400 25.44 -17.74 0.32
C LYS A 400 24.75 -16.95 -0.79
N ALA A 401 24.20 -15.78 -0.45
CA ALA A 401 23.50 -14.95 -1.42
C ALA A 401 23.41 -13.49 -0.99
N LEU A 402 23.21 -12.63 -1.97
CA LEU A 402 22.87 -11.22 -1.81
C LEU A 402 21.64 -10.96 -2.67
N ARG A 403 20.60 -10.40 -2.08
CA ARG A 403 19.29 -10.27 -2.73
C ARG A 403 18.73 -8.86 -2.53
N SER A 404 17.92 -8.43 -3.49
CA SER A 404 17.03 -7.28 -3.35
C SER A 404 15.59 -7.81 -3.34
N SER A 405 14.84 -7.58 -2.25
CA SER A 405 13.44 -8.00 -2.14
C SER A 405 12.51 -6.80 -2.04
N GLY A 406 11.26 -6.95 -2.51
CA GLY A 406 10.25 -5.91 -2.45
C GLY A 406 9.95 -5.50 -1.00
N SER A 407 9.93 -4.19 -0.72
CA SER A 407 9.59 -3.65 0.59
C SER A 407 8.39 -2.72 0.59
N GLY A 408 7.94 -2.27 -0.59
CA GLY A 408 6.80 -1.37 -0.74
C GLY A 408 6.94 -0.51 -2.00
N HIS A 409 6.19 0.58 -2.06
CA HIS A 409 6.27 1.58 -3.13
C HIS A 409 6.33 3.00 -2.56
N SER A 410 7.03 3.90 -3.25
CA SER A 410 7.07 5.33 -2.91
C SER A 410 6.91 6.14 -4.19
N ASN A 411 5.87 6.97 -4.26
CA ASN A 411 5.53 7.77 -5.45
C ASN A 411 5.46 6.94 -6.75
N GLY A 412 4.90 5.73 -6.68
CA GLY A 412 4.76 4.82 -7.82
C GLY A 412 6.05 4.08 -8.22
N LYS A 413 7.17 4.29 -7.52
CA LYS A 413 8.41 3.54 -7.73
C LYS A 413 8.53 2.40 -6.73
N PRO A 414 9.00 1.21 -7.15
CA PRO A 414 9.23 0.09 -6.23
C PRO A 414 10.34 0.44 -5.26
N MET A 415 10.13 0.13 -3.99
CA MET A 415 11.12 0.26 -2.93
C MET A 415 11.57 -1.13 -2.52
N LYS A 416 12.87 -1.41 -2.56
CA LYS A 416 13.47 -2.69 -2.23
C LYS A 416 14.32 -2.65 -0.96
N ARG A 417 14.53 -3.82 -0.37
CA ARG A 417 15.43 -4.10 0.75
C ARG A 417 16.59 -4.93 0.24
N ILE A 418 17.81 -4.58 0.63
CA ILE A 418 19.03 -5.31 0.28
C ILE A 418 19.40 -6.19 1.47
N THR A 419 19.45 -7.50 1.25
CA THR A 419 19.68 -8.51 2.29
C THR A 419 20.84 -9.42 1.89
N LEU A 420 21.71 -9.67 2.87
CA LEU A 420 22.85 -10.60 2.76
C LEU A 420 22.49 -11.87 3.53
N LEU A 421 22.56 -13.01 2.85
CA LEU A 421 22.47 -14.33 3.48
C LEU A 421 23.89 -14.80 3.80
N ALA A 422 24.26 -14.74 5.08
CA ALA A 422 25.54 -15.20 5.59
C ALA A 422 25.34 -16.31 6.62
N GLY A 423 25.81 -17.53 6.32
CA GLY A 423 25.57 -18.74 7.09
C GLY A 423 24.09 -19.12 7.08
N ASN A 424 23.47 -19.13 8.26
CA ASN A 424 22.03 -19.34 8.45
C ASN A 424 21.33 -18.07 8.95
N LYS A 425 21.93 -16.90 8.70
CA LYS A 425 21.40 -15.61 9.15
C LYS A 425 21.20 -14.68 7.97
N GLU A 426 20.05 -14.01 7.99
CA GLU A 426 19.76 -12.92 7.07
C GLU A 426 20.14 -11.58 7.72
N VAL A 427 20.92 -10.78 7.01
CA VAL A 427 21.37 -9.46 7.47
C VAL A 427 20.86 -8.39 6.52
N THR A 428 20.00 -7.51 7.02
CA THR A 428 19.52 -6.36 6.24
C THR A 428 20.61 -5.29 6.13
N LEU A 429 21.15 -5.12 4.92
CA LEU A 429 22.19 -4.13 4.63
C LEU A 429 21.58 -2.73 4.49
N ALA A 430 20.53 -2.63 3.67
CA ALA A 430 19.74 -1.44 3.43
C ALA A 430 18.26 -1.80 3.30
N SER A 431 17.37 -0.89 3.67
CA SER A 431 15.92 -1.07 3.55
C SER A 431 15.32 0.17 2.94
N TRP A 432 14.28 0.02 2.12
CA TRP A 432 13.58 1.14 1.49
C TRP A 432 14.45 1.95 0.52
N VAL A 433 15.14 1.23 -0.36
CA VAL A 433 15.98 1.76 -1.44
C VAL A 433 15.16 1.76 -2.74
N GLU A 434 15.31 2.75 -3.61
CA GLU A 434 14.67 2.73 -4.94
C GLU A 434 15.06 1.47 -5.72
N GLY A 435 14.10 0.79 -6.35
CA GLY A 435 14.28 -0.55 -6.94
C GLY A 435 15.52 -0.67 -7.82
N ASP A 436 15.67 0.21 -8.81
CA ASP A 436 16.79 0.20 -9.75
C ASP A 436 18.15 0.38 -9.05
N ALA A 437 18.21 1.24 -8.03
CA ALA A 437 19.43 1.45 -7.26
C ALA A 437 19.75 0.25 -6.35
N ALA A 438 18.74 -0.43 -5.83
CA ALA A 438 18.93 -1.64 -5.05
C ALA A 438 19.46 -2.79 -5.93
N ASP A 439 18.87 -2.96 -7.12
CA ASP A 439 19.26 -4.01 -8.07
C ASP A 439 20.67 -3.75 -8.61
N ALA A 440 21.02 -2.50 -8.92
CA ALA A 440 22.37 -2.13 -9.35
C ALA A 440 23.43 -2.49 -8.29
N VAL A 441 23.18 -2.16 -7.02
CA VAL A 441 24.09 -2.49 -5.90
C VAL A 441 24.20 -3.99 -5.71
N VAL A 442 23.09 -4.73 -5.80
CA VAL A 442 23.12 -6.19 -5.70
C VAL A 442 23.94 -6.77 -6.83
N ASN A 443 23.71 -6.37 -8.08
CA ASN A 443 24.44 -6.86 -9.25
C ASN A 443 25.94 -6.53 -9.19
N GLU A 444 26.32 -5.31 -8.78
CA GLU A 444 27.71 -4.90 -8.61
C GLU A 444 28.43 -5.77 -7.57
N VAL A 445 27.79 -6.01 -6.43
CA VAL A 445 28.37 -6.87 -5.39
C VAL A 445 28.33 -8.35 -5.80
N LYS A 446 27.31 -8.79 -6.55
CA LYS A 446 27.24 -10.16 -7.07
C LYS A 446 28.42 -10.46 -7.96
N ALA A 447 28.68 -9.58 -8.92
CA ALA A 447 29.83 -9.64 -9.80
C ALA A 447 31.12 -9.73 -8.97
N ALA A 448 31.30 -8.86 -7.97
CA ALA A 448 32.51 -8.90 -7.14
C ALA A 448 32.65 -10.14 -6.23
N LEU A 449 31.54 -10.80 -5.85
CA LEU A 449 31.53 -11.94 -4.94
C LEU A 449 31.67 -13.29 -5.63
N TRP A 450 31.00 -13.46 -6.76
CA TRP A 450 30.85 -14.75 -7.45
C TRP A 450 31.50 -14.80 -8.83
N ASP A 451 31.92 -13.66 -9.40
CA ASP A 451 33.01 -13.66 -10.37
C ASP A 451 34.29 -13.83 -9.56
#